data_AF-A0A3C1TKV8-F1
#
_entry.id   AF-A0A3C1TKV8-F1
#
_cell.length_a   1.000
_cell.length_b   1.000
_cell.length_c   1.000
_cell.angle_alpha   90.00
_cell.angle_beta   90.00
_cell.angle_gamma   90.00
#
_symmetry.space_group_name_H-M   'P 1'
#
loop_
_entity.id
_entity.type
_entity.pdbx_description
1 polymer ?
#
loop_
_entity_poly.entity_id
_entity_poly.type
_entity_poly.pdbx_seq_one_letter_code
_entity_poly.pdbx_strand_id
1 'polypeptide(L)'
;MKKDKSVFVAIASIFILPLILLVINFWPNKYVFFVGMGLLIAYFSFIAFRYTLDKSEIALNFMTSWSFVALILLVENIWIRYIFIAFSVLVFFFIAYWSRPQTSHSIQVKEKPLRRMMMMLYVFNTYAFMIGAYALHIYFPNFSFVLISVFSAVYSAFAAYMIWSLYFKSEFKKLLIWSIIFATVVFELMWVMIYLPFGYLALGLLTVWIWYLLQLFVRFHLTKENIIWKQQISFLLINLILYISVLYIIRWV
;
A
#
# COMPACT_ATOMS: atom_id res chain seq x y z
N MET A 1 2.03 0.63 31.17
CA MET A 1 0.62 0.49 30.72
C MET A 1 0.40 1.30 29.46
N LYS A 2 0.15 0.64 28.32
CA LYS A 2 -0.33 1.32 27.10
C LYS A 2 -1.78 1.72 27.31
N LYS A 3 -2.17 2.92 26.86
CA LYS A 3 -3.53 3.44 27.01
C LYS A 3 -4.37 3.07 25.79
N ASP A 4 -5.68 2.93 25.96
CA ASP A 4 -6.60 2.86 24.84
C ASP A 4 -6.62 4.18 24.08
N LYS A 5 -6.81 4.10 22.75
CA LYS A 5 -6.78 5.27 21.87
C LYS A 5 -7.94 6.20 22.22
N SER A 6 -7.61 7.42 22.64
CA SER A 6 -8.61 8.45 22.89
C SER A 6 -9.23 8.92 21.57
N VAL A 7 -10.50 9.33 21.60
CA VAL A 7 -11.22 9.88 20.43
C VAL A 7 -10.46 11.05 19.82
N PHE A 8 -9.82 11.87 20.66
CA PHE A 8 -9.01 13.01 20.22
C PHE A 8 -7.82 12.58 19.35
N VAL A 9 -7.12 11.50 19.71
CA VAL A 9 -5.99 10.97 18.91
C VAL A 9 -6.47 10.39 17.58
N ALA A 10 -7.64 9.74 17.56
CA ALA A 10 -8.23 9.27 16.30
C ALA A 10 -8.56 10.43 15.37
N ILE A 11 -9.14 11.52 15.88
CA ILE A 11 -9.42 12.74 15.11
C ILE A 11 -8.13 13.39 14.62
N ALA A 12 -7.13 13.54 15.49
CA ALA A 12 -5.84 14.11 15.11
C ALA A 12 -5.13 13.28 14.02
N SER A 13 -5.22 11.95 14.05
CA SER A 13 -4.70 11.08 13.00
C SER A 13 -5.38 11.28 11.64
N ILE A 14 -6.63 11.73 11.61
CA ILE A 14 -7.35 12.03 10.36
C ILE A 14 -6.77 13.26 9.67
N PHE A 15 -6.42 14.29 10.44
CA PHE A 15 -6.04 15.59 9.89
C PHE A 15 -4.53 15.79 9.76
N ILE A 16 -3.69 15.02 10.46
CA ILE A 16 -2.24 15.25 10.49
C ILE A 16 -1.59 15.16 9.10
N LEU A 17 -1.89 14.12 8.32
CA LEU A 17 -1.32 13.94 6.99
C LEU A 17 -1.87 15.00 6.02
N PRO A 18 -3.20 15.20 5.87
CA PRO A 18 -3.75 16.25 5.01
C PRO A 18 -3.17 17.64 5.31
N LEU A 19 -2.99 17.97 6.60
CA LEU A 19 -2.43 19.26 7.02
C LEU A 19 -0.97 19.40 6.61
N ILE A 20 -0.15 18.37 6.81
CA ILE A 20 1.25 18.37 6.37
C ILE A 20 1.34 18.48 4.84
N LEU A 21 0.51 17.74 4.11
CA LEU A 21 0.46 17.79 2.64
C LEU A 21 0.02 19.16 2.12
N LEU A 22 -0.93 19.80 2.80
CA LEU A 22 -1.38 21.16 2.49
C LEU A 22 -0.25 22.17 2.72
N VAL A 23 0.47 22.08 3.84
CA VAL A 23 1.62 22.93 4.15
C VAL A 23 2.72 22.77 3.08
N ILE A 24 3.01 21.55 2.65
CA ILE A 24 3.96 21.27 1.57
C ILE A 24 3.49 21.87 0.24
N ASN A 25 2.19 21.84 -0.05
CA ASN A 25 1.63 22.38 -1.29
C ASN A 25 1.67 23.93 -1.33
N PHE A 26 1.44 24.60 -0.19
CA PHE A 26 1.52 26.06 -0.10
C PHE A 26 2.96 26.59 -0.07
N TRP A 27 3.87 25.87 0.60
CA TRP A 27 5.28 26.23 0.69
C TRP A 27 6.16 25.10 0.17
N PRO A 28 6.37 25.01 -1.17
CA PRO A 28 7.18 23.97 -1.80
C PRO A 28 8.67 24.25 -1.56
N ASN A 29 9.13 24.09 -0.32
CA ASN A 29 10.52 24.23 0.09
C ASN A 29 11.03 22.90 0.64
N LYS A 30 12.25 22.50 0.26
CA LYS A 30 12.92 21.29 0.75
C LYS A 30 12.91 21.18 2.28
N TYR A 31 13.10 22.30 3.00
CA TYR A 31 13.09 22.29 4.46
C TYR A 31 11.70 21.99 5.03
N VAL A 32 10.66 22.59 4.45
CA VAL A 32 9.26 22.36 4.82
C VAL A 32 8.89 20.89 4.59
N PHE A 33 9.35 20.32 3.46
CA PHE A 33 9.15 18.90 3.17
C PHE A 33 9.80 17.98 4.21
N PHE A 34 11.10 18.15 4.49
CA PHE A 34 11.81 17.28 5.46
C PHE A 34 11.29 17.44 6.89
N VAL A 35 10.98 18.68 7.32
CA VAL A 35 10.39 18.92 8.64
C VAL A 35 8.99 18.31 8.73
N GLY A 36 8.16 18.47 7.69
CA GLY A 36 6.83 17.87 7.62
C GLY A 36 6.88 16.34 7.70
N MET A 37 7.79 15.71 6.96
CA MET A 37 7.99 14.26 7.02
C MET A 37 8.51 13.81 8.40
N GLY A 38 9.42 14.57 9.01
CA GLY A 38 9.91 14.30 10.37
C GLY A 38 8.78 14.34 11.40
N LEU A 39 7.92 15.35 11.34
CA LEU A 39 6.76 15.48 12.22
C LEU A 39 5.76 14.33 12.03
N LEU A 40 5.52 13.92 10.78
CA LEU A 40 4.65 12.81 10.44
C LEU A 40 5.16 11.49 11.07
N ILE A 41 6.45 11.18 10.86
CA ILE A 41 7.07 9.97 11.40
C ILE A 41 7.06 10.00 12.93
N ALA A 42 7.40 11.14 13.53
CA ALA A 42 7.38 11.33 14.98
C ALA A 42 5.98 11.10 15.57
N TYR A 43 4.94 11.64 14.92
CA TYR A 43 3.55 11.49 15.35
C TYR A 43 3.10 10.02 15.33
N PHE A 44 3.29 9.30 14.23
CA PHE A 44 2.88 7.89 14.16
C PHE A 44 3.72 7.00 15.08
N SER A 45 5.01 7.31 15.25
CA SER A 45 5.90 6.60 16.19
C SER A 45 5.47 6.82 17.64
N PHE A 46 5.10 8.05 18.00
CA PHE A 46 4.56 8.39 19.31
C PHE A 46 3.27 7.62 19.60
N ILE A 47 2.35 7.56 18.63
CA ILE A 47 1.12 6.80 18.80
C ILE A 47 1.40 5.31 19.00
N ALA A 48 2.26 4.72 18.17
CA ALA A 48 2.62 3.31 18.24
C ALA A 48 3.26 2.92 19.60
N PHE A 49 4.05 3.84 20.18
CA PHE A 49 4.67 3.65 21.48
C PHE A 49 3.67 3.80 22.64
N ARG A 50 2.80 4.83 22.58
CA ARG A 50 1.94 5.22 23.70
C ARG A 50 0.63 4.42 23.79
N TYR A 51 0.08 4.00 22.65
CA TYR A 51 -1.23 3.37 22.56
C TYR A 51 -1.15 1.88 22.18
N THR A 52 -2.13 1.10 22.63
CA THR A 52 -2.37 -0.29 22.21
C THR A 52 -3.02 -0.31 20.84
N LEU A 53 -2.21 -0.19 19.78
CA LEU A 53 -2.69 -0.37 18.41
C LEU A 53 -2.37 -1.77 17.89
N ASP A 54 -3.23 -2.27 17.00
CA ASP A 54 -2.94 -3.47 16.24
C ASP A 54 -1.80 -3.19 15.25
N LYS A 55 -0.96 -4.21 15.00
CA LYS A 55 0.20 -4.11 14.09
C LYS A 55 -0.24 -3.73 12.67
N SER A 56 -1.42 -4.22 12.26
CA SER A 56 -2.06 -3.93 10.98
C SER A 56 -2.39 -2.46 10.80
N GLU A 57 -2.79 -1.77 11.86
CA GLU A 57 -3.16 -0.35 11.82
C GLU A 57 -1.91 0.54 11.73
N ILE A 58 -0.88 0.23 12.52
CA ILE A 58 0.38 0.98 12.50
C ILE A 58 1.00 0.90 11.10
N ALA A 59 1.10 -0.31 10.55
CA ALA A 59 1.61 -0.51 9.20
C ALA A 59 0.81 0.28 8.15
N LEU A 60 -0.52 0.21 8.22
CA LEU A 60 -1.39 0.88 7.26
C LEU A 60 -1.23 2.40 7.31
N ASN A 61 -1.17 3.00 8.51
CA ASN A 61 -0.95 4.44 8.67
C ASN A 61 0.37 4.91 8.03
N PHE A 62 1.47 4.19 8.29
CA PHE A 62 2.76 4.52 7.70
C PHE A 62 2.75 4.36 6.18
N MET A 63 2.28 3.21 5.69
CA MET A 63 2.25 2.92 4.25
C MET A 63 1.39 3.92 3.50
N THR A 64 0.18 4.21 3.99
CA THR A 64 -0.72 5.18 3.37
C THR A 64 -0.11 6.58 3.35
N SER A 65 0.58 6.99 4.41
CA SER A 65 1.24 8.30 4.42
C SER A 65 2.33 8.40 3.35
N TRP A 66 3.22 7.41 3.25
CA TRP A 66 4.26 7.39 2.22
C TRP A 66 3.68 7.34 0.80
N SER A 67 2.62 6.57 0.60
CA SER A 67 1.92 6.48 -0.68
C SER A 67 1.31 7.82 -1.13
N PHE A 68 0.66 8.56 -0.23
CA PHE A 68 0.11 9.89 -0.57
C PHE A 68 1.20 10.93 -0.82
N VAL A 69 2.30 10.88 -0.06
CA VAL A 69 3.47 11.73 -0.30
C VAL A 69 4.04 11.46 -1.70
N ALA A 70 4.22 10.19 -2.07
CA ALA A 70 4.69 9.82 -3.39
C ALA A 70 3.76 10.34 -4.50
N LEU A 71 2.44 10.19 -4.35
CA LEU A 71 1.47 10.69 -5.34
C LEU A 71 1.52 12.21 -5.49
N ILE A 72 1.56 12.96 -4.39
CA ILE A 72 1.57 14.43 -4.45
C ILE A 72 2.84 14.98 -5.08
N LEU A 73 3.98 14.32 -4.88
CA LEU A 73 5.24 14.72 -5.52
C LEU A 73 5.20 14.56 -7.04
N LEU A 74 4.42 13.61 -7.57
CA LEU A 74 4.34 13.34 -9.01
C LEU A 74 3.27 14.16 -9.74
N VAL A 75 2.26 14.64 -9.02
CA VAL A 75 1.16 15.39 -9.64
C VAL A 75 1.60 16.82 -9.86
N GLU A 76 1.61 17.28 -11.11
CA GLU A 76 1.94 18.68 -11.44
C GLU A 76 0.73 19.62 -11.29
N ASN A 77 -0.47 19.15 -11.62
CA ASN A 77 -1.68 19.97 -11.60
C ASN A 77 -2.16 20.28 -10.17
N ILE A 78 -2.24 21.56 -9.85
CA ILE A 78 -2.59 22.04 -8.50
C ILE A 78 -4.00 21.61 -8.05
N TRP A 79 -4.96 21.55 -8.97
CA TRP A 79 -6.33 21.11 -8.67
C TRP A 79 -6.36 19.63 -8.26
N ILE A 80 -5.59 18.81 -8.97
CA ILE A 80 -5.49 17.38 -8.69
C ILE A 80 -4.79 17.14 -7.35
N ARG A 81 -3.82 17.98 -6.96
CA ARG A 81 -3.20 17.91 -5.62
C ARG A 81 -4.23 18.13 -4.52
N TYR A 82 -5.11 19.12 -4.63
CA TYR A 82 -6.16 19.35 -3.64
C TYR A 82 -7.15 18.18 -3.55
N ILE A 83 -7.49 17.55 -4.68
CA ILE A 83 -8.31 16.35 -4.72
C ILE A 83 -7.63 15.21 -3.95
N PHE A 84 -6.33 14.99 -4.15
CA PHE A 84 -5.59 13.97 -3.40
C PHE A 84 -5.49 14.26 -1.90
N ILE A 85 -5.31 15.52 -1.51
CA ILE A 85 -5.31 15.94 -0.10
C ILE A 85 -6.68 15.66 0.53
N ALA A 86 -7.78 16.05 -0.13
CA ALA A 86 -9.13 15.78 0.35
C ALA A 86 -9.41 14.26 0.42
N PHE A 87 -8.97 13.51 -0.58
CA PHE A 87 -9.10 12.05 -0.59
C PHE A 87 -8.32 11.39 0.55
N SER A 88 -7.15 11.93 0.93
CA SER A 88 -6.39 11.42 2.07
C SER A 88 -7.15 11.54 3.40
N VAL A 89 -7.95 12.61 3.59
CA VAL A 89 -8.84 12.75 4.77
C VAL A 89 -9.82 11.59 4.84
N LEU A 90 -10.44 11.22 3.72
CA LEU A 90 -11.39 10.10 3.66
C LEU A 90 -10.71 8.78 4.01
N VAL A 91 -9.53 8.51 3.44
CA VAL A 91 -8.79 7.28 3.73
C VAL A 91 -8.41 7.18 5.21
N PHE A 92 -7.86 8.25 5.79
CA PHE A 92 -7.52 8.25 7.21
C PHE A 92 -8.74 8.22 8.14
N PHE A 93 -9.87 8.79 7.71
CA PHE A 93 -11.15 8.62 8.42
C PHE A 93 -11.52 7.13 8.51
N PHE A 94 -11.41 6.38 7.42
CA PHE A 94 -11.67 4.93 7.45
C PHE A 94 -10.70 4.17 8.36
N ILE A 95 -9.40 4.50 8.33
CA ILE A 95 -8.40 3.87 9.21
C ILE A 95 -8.69 4.19 10.69
N ALA A 96 -9.00 5.46 11.00
CA ALA A 96 -9.28 5.90 12.36
C ALA A 96 -10.60 5.35 12.91
N TYR A 97 -11.64 5.23 12.08
CA TYR A 97 -12.90 4.59 12.44
C TYR A 97 -12.69 3.11 12.83
N TRP A 98 -11.81 2.42 12.11
CA TRP A 98 -11.50 1.01 12.35
C TRP A 98 -10.66 0.76 13.62
N SER A 99 -9.84 1.74 14.00
CA SER A 99 -8.97 1.67 15.20
C SER A 99 -9.71 1.51 16.54
N ARG A 100 -11.04 1.67 16.56
CA ARG A 100 -11.81 1.53 17.80
C ARG A 100 -11.89 0.04 18.21
N PRO A 101 -11.52 -0.31 19.46
CA PRO A 101 -11.62 -1.69 19.93
C PRO A 101 -13.09 -2.13 19.89
N GLN A 102 -13.42 -3.09 19.02
CA GLN A 102 -14.77 -3.63 18.90
C GLN A 102 -14.97 -4.68 19.99
N THR A 103 -15.66 -4.28 21.06
CA THR A 103 -16.16 -5.17 22.10
C THR A 103 -17.22 -6.13 21.53
N SER A 104 -17.10 -7.42 21.89
CA SER A 104 -18.12 -8.48 21.85
C SER A 104 -18.41 -9.21 20.51
N HIS A 105 -17.79 -10.39 20.37
CA HIS A 105 -18.30 -11.71 19.97
C HIS A 105 -19.37 -11.98 18.87
N SER A 106 -20.02 -11.01 18.21
CA SER A 106 -21.00 -11.27 17.13
C SER A 106 -20.46 -10.96 15.70
N ILE A 107 -19.16 -11.18 15.47
CA ILE A 107 -18.35 -10.36 14.56
C ILE A 107 -18.11 -10.96 13.14
N GLN A 108 -18.42 -12.24 12.87
CA GLN A 108 -17.96 -12.92 11.64
C GLN A 108 -18.52 -12.38 10.30
N VAL A 109 -19.73 -11.83 10.25
CA VAL A 109 -20.33 -11.32 8.98
C VAL A 109 -19.91 -9.88 8.68
N LYS A 110 -19.78 -9.03 9.72
CA LYS A 110 -19.37 -7.61 9.56
C LYS A 110 -17.88 -7.45 9.23
N GLU A 111 -17.03 -8.41 9.60
CA GLU A 111 -15.59 -8.33 9.30
C GLU A 111 -15.23 -8.52 7.82
N LYS A 112 -16.07 -9.23 7.03
CA LYS A 112 -15.68 -9.62 5.65
C LYS A 112 -15.56 -8.42 4.71
N PRO A 113 -16.51 -7.46 4.65
CA PRO A 113 -16.35 -6.24 3.84
C PRO A 113 -15.18 -5.38 4.32
N LEU A 114 -14.98 -5.30 5.64
CA LEU A 114 -13.96 -4.45 6.26
C LEU A 114 -12.54 -4.97 5.99
N ARG A 115 -12.36 -6.29 6.05
CA ARG A 115 -11.09 -6.94 5.66
C ARG A 115 -10.78 -6.75 4.17
N ARG A 116 -11.80 -6.75 3.31
CA ARG A 116 -11.65 -6.43 1.89
C ARG A 116 -11.25 -4.98 1.68
N MET A 117 -11.84 -4.04 2.41
CA MET A 117 -11.45 -2.63 2.34
C MET A 117 -9.99 -2.43 2.77
N MET A 118 -9.54 -3.06 3.85
CA MET A 118 -8.12 -3.02 4.26
C MET A 118 -7.19 -3.59 3.18
N MET A 119 -7.55 -4.75 2.61
CA MET A 119 -6.80 -5.34 1.49
C MET A 119 -6.71 -4.36 0.32
N MET A 120 -7.81 -3.70 -0.05
CA MET A 120 -7.82 -2.69 -1.12
C MET A 120 -6.94 -1.48 -0.79
N LEU A 121 -6.90 -1.03 0.47
CA LEU A 121 -5.99 0.04 0.90
C LEU A 121 -4.52 -0.39 0.81
N TYR A 122 -4.18 -1.62 1.19
CA TYR A 122 -2.82 -2.15 0.98
C TYR A 122 -2.46 -2.24 -0.51
N VAL A 123 -3.38 -2.69 -1.37
CA VAL A 123 -3.19 -2.73 -2.82
C VAL A 123 -2.97 -1.31 -3.37
N PHE A 124 -3.79 -0.35 -2.96
CA PHE A 124 -3.63 1.06 -3.33
C PHE A 124 -2.29 1.63 -2.87
N ASN A 125 -1.87 1.34 -1.64
CA ASN A 125 -0.59 1.80 -1.11
C ASN A 125 0.59 1.22 -1.90
N THR A 126 0.54 -0.08 -2.22
CA THR A 126 1.55 -0.74 -3.06
C THR A 126 1.58 -0.11 -4.45
N TYR A 127 0.42 0.18 -5.05
CA TYR A 127 0.33 0.84 -6.36
C TYR A 127 0.97 2.22 -6.35
N ALA A 128 0.53 3.09 -5.44
CA ALA A 128 1.07 4.44 -5.30
C ALA A 128 2.59 4.44 -5.04
N PHE A 129 3.08 3.49 -4.24
CA PHE A 129 4.52 3.35 -3.98
C PHE A 129 5.28 2.88 -5.23
N MET A 130 4.76 1.89 -5.96
CA MET A 130 5.38 1.38 -7.19
C MET A 130 5.46 2.46 -8.28
N ILE A 131 4.41 3.27 -8.44
CA ILE A 131 4.45 4.46 -9.31
C ILE A 131 5.59 5.38 -8.88
N GLY A 132 5.69 5.70 -7.59
CA GLY A 132 6.77 6.51 -7.03
C GLY A 132 8.16 5.94 -7.31
N ALA A 133 8.33 4.63 -7.17
CA ALA A 133 9.59 3.94 -7.42
C ALA A 133 10.02 4.01 -8.90
N TYR A 134 9.11 3.73 -9.84
CA TYR A 134 9.39 3.87 -11.27
C TYR A 134 9.66 5.31 -11.67
N ALA A 135 8.88 6.26 -11.13
CA ALA A 135 9.10 7.67 -11.39
C ALA A 135 10.48 8.14 -10.88
N LEU A 136 10.91 7.69 -9.69
CA LEU A 136 12.24 8.01 -9.16
C LEU A 136 13.33 7.57 -10.13
N HIS A 137 13.22 6.36 -10.69
CA HIS A 137 14.18 5.89 -11.69
C HIS A 137 14.18 6.74 -12.98
N ILE A 138 13.00 7.09 -13.49
CA ILE A 138 12.86 7.88 -14.73
C ILE A 138 13.41 9.31 -14.54
N TYR A 139 13.09 9.97 -13.42
CA TYR A 139 13.51 11.35 -13.17
C TYR A 139 14.93 11.47 -12.61
N PHE A 140 15.46 10.43 -11.97
CA PHE A 140 16.82 10.38 -11.44
C PHE A 140 17.61 9.18 -12.00
N PRO A 141 18.06 9.24 -13.27
CA PRO A 141 18.76 8.12 -13.93
C PRO A 141 20.05 7.69 -13.23
N ASN A 142 20.70 8.62 -12.52
CA ASN A 142 21.93 8.35 -11.77
C ASN A 142 21.69 7.54 -10.49
N PHE A 143 20.44 7.40 -10.04
CA PHE A 143 20.13 6.64 -8.84
C PHE A 143 20.05 5.15 -9.15
N SER A 144 20.65 4.32 -8.28
CA SER A 144 20.75 2.88 -8.51
C SER A 144 19.36 2.21 -8.56
N PHE A 145 19.01 1.64 -9.70
CA PHE A 145 17.78 0.85 -9.86
C PHE A 145 17.76 -0.39 -8.96
N VAL A 146 18.93 -0.96 -8.64
CA VAL A 146 19.07 -2.08 -7.71
C VAL A 146 18.53 -1.69 -6.33
N LEU A 147 18.89 -0.51 -5.82
CA LEU A 147 18.41 -0.04 -4.52
C LEU A 147 16.90 0.19 -4.55
N ILE A 148 16.38 0.85 -5.60
CA ILE A 148 14.94 1.10 -5.76
C ILE A 148 14.17 -0.22 -5.76
N SER A 149 14.63 -1.21 -6.54
CA SER A 149 13.95 -2.51 -6.66
C SER A 149 14.02 -3.31 -5.37
N VAL A 150 15.12 -3.29 -4.62
CA VAL A 150 15.20 -3.91 -3.28
C VAL A 150 14.22 -3.26 -2.31
N PHE A 151 14.19 -1.93 -2.19
CA PHE A 151 13.27 -1.24 -1.28
C PHE A 151 11.81 -1.49 -1.66
N SER A 152 11.50 -1.49 -2.95
CA SER A 152 10.14 -1.72 -3.46
C SER A 152 9.69 -3.16 -3.28
N ALA A 153 10.58 -4.14 -3.50
CA ALA A 153 10.33 -5.54 -3.22
C ALA A 153 10.01 -5.76 -1.73
N VAL A 154 10.84 -5.23 -0.83
CA VAL A 154 10.61 -5.32 0.62
C VAL A 154 9.30 -4.66 1.04
N TYR A 155 9.02 -3.45 0.55
CA TYR A 155 7.76 -2.74 0.82
C TYR A 155 6.54 -3.55 0.37
N SER A 156 6.60 -4.09 -0.85
CA SER A 156 5.51 -4.88 -1.44
C SER A 156 5.30 -6.23 -0.73
N ALA A 157 6.37 -6.86 -0.27
CA ALA A 157 6.33 -8.11 0.49
C ALA A 157 5.79 -7.86 1.91
N PHE A 158 6.17 -6.74 2.53
CA PHE A 158 5.57 -6.30 3.79
C PHE A 158 4.07 -6.06 3.64
N ALA A 159 3.63 -5.40 2.56
CA ALA A 159 2.21 -5.25 2.25
C ALA A 159 1.49 -6.61 2.16
N ALA A 160 2.05 -7.56 1.41
CA ALA A 160 1.50 -8.90 1.24
C ALA A 160 1.44 -9.68 2.57
N TYR A 161 2.50 -9.60 3.38
CA TYR A 161 2.57 -10.16 4.72
C TYR A 161 1.45 -9.64 5.62
N MET A 162 1.25 -8.31 5.64
CA MET A 162 0.19 -7.69 6.43
C MET A 162 -1.20 -8.16 5.96
N ILE A 163 -1.42 -8.28 4.64
CA ILE A 163 -2.67 -8.85 4.12
C ILE A 163 -2.85 -10.29 4.60
N TRP A 164 -1.84 -11.16 4.48
CA TRP A 164 -1.98 -12.56 4.91
C TRP A 164 -2.23 -12.68 6.42
N SER A 165 -1.62 -11.81 7.23
CA SER A 165 -1.86 -11.77 8.68
C SER A 165 -3.32 -11.46 9.05
N LEU A 166 -4.06 -10.75 8.20
CA LEU A 166 -5.49 -10.51 8.38
C LEU A 166 -6.35 -11.75 8.11
N TYR A 167 -5.86 -12.71 7.31
CA TYR A 167 -6.63 -13.91 6.92
C TYR A 167 -6.25 -15.13 7.75
N PHE A 168 -4.98 -15.26 8.13
CA PHE A 168 -4.48 -16.46 8.79
C PHE A 168 -3.84 -16.13 10.13
N LYS A 169 -4.31 -16.79 11.20
CA LYS A 169 -3.57 -16.93 12.45
C LYS A 169 -2.49 -18.02 12.31
N SER A 170 -1.72 -17.97 11.23
CA SER A 170 -0.65 -18.93 10.94
C SER A 170 0.60 -18.59 11.73
N GLU A 171 1.48 -19.57 11.91
CA GLU A 171 2.80 -19.35 12.50
C GLU A 171 3.58 -18.30 11.71
N PHE A 172 4.12 -17.31 12.44
CA PHE A 172 4.90 -16.19 11.90
C PHE A 172 5.99 -16.66 10.92
N LYS A 173 6.66 -17.79 11.23
CA LYS A 173 7.73 -18.37 10.41
C LYS A 173 7.25 -18.75 9.01
N LYS A 174 6.07 -19.37 8.89
CA LYS A 174 5.52 -19.80 7.59
C LYS A 174 5.20 -18.60 6.71
N LEU A 175 4.59 -17.56 7.28
CA LEU A 175 4.29 -16.32 6.54
C LEU A 175 5.57 -15.57 6.14
N LEU A 176 6.61 -15.58 6.97
CA LEU A 176 7.87 -14.92 6.68
C LEU A 176 8.59 -15.55 5.49
N ILE A 177 8.65 -16.89 5.40
CA ILE A 177 9.25 -17.59 4.26
C ILE A 177 8.55 -17.20 2.94
N TRP A 178 7.21 -17.22 2.93
CA TRP A 178 6.44 -16.79 1.77
C TRP A 178 6.66 -15.32 1.43
N SER A 179 6.88 -14.46 2.43
CA SER A 179 7.16 -13.03 2.20
C SER A 179 8.53 -12.82 1.54
N ILE A 180 9.55 -13.62 1.92
CA ILE A 180 10.88 -13.56 1.29
C ILE A 180 10.79 -14.01 -0.18
N ILE A 181 10.16 -15.15 -0.45
CA ILE A 181 9.96 -15.64 -1.81
C ILE A 181 9.23 -14.59 -2.65
N PHE A 182 8.20 -13.99 -2.07
CA PHE A 182 7.40 -12.97 -2.72
C PHE A 182 8.22 -11.69 -2.99
N ALA A 183 9.09 -11.26 -2.08
CA ALA A 183 10.02 -10.16 -2.32
C ALA A 183 10.95 -10.45 -3.50
N THR A 184 11.53 -11.65 -3.58
CA THR A 184 12.40 -12.04 -4.70
C THR A 184 11.65 -12.01 -6.03
N VAL A 185 10.43 -12.51 -6.08
CA VAL A 185 9.62 -12.47 -7.31
C VAL A 185 9.30 -11.04 -7.73
N VAL A 186 8.97 -10.16 -6.78
CA VAL A 186 8.69 -8.74 -7.11
C VAL A 186 9.95 -8.01 -7.56
N PHE A 187 11.10 -8.31 -6.97
CA PHE A 187 12.38 -7.78 -7.42
C PHE A 187 12.63 -8.11 -8.89
N GLU A 188 12.56 -9.40 -9.26
CA GLU A 188 12.71 -9.84 -10.65
C GLU A 188 11.65 -9.24 -11.57
N LEU A 189 10.40 -9.17 -11.11
CA LEU A 189 9.31 -8.55 -11.86
C LEU A 189 9.63 -7.09 -12.19
N MET A 190 10.17 -6.31 -11.24
CA MET A 190 10.52 -4.93 -11.51
C MET A 190 11.58 -4.79 -12.60
N TRP A 191 12.56 -5.70 -12.64
CA TRP A 191 13.57 -5.76 -13.70
C TRP A 191 12.96 -6.09 -15.06
N VAL A 192 12.01 -7.03 -15.14
CA VAL A 192 11.32 -7.31 -16.41
C VAL A 192 10.53 -6.08 -16.88
N MET A 193 9.86 -5.41 -15.94
CA MET A 193 8.96 -4.30 -16.25
C MET A 193 9.71 -3.04 -16.71
N ILE A 194 10.95 -2.80 -16.28
CA ILE A 194 11.71 -1.61 -16.68
C ILE A 194 12.08 -1.61 -18.17
N TYR A 195 12.18 -2.79 -18.78
CA TYR A 195 12.49 -2.93 -20.21
C TYR A 195 11.26 -2.64 -21.09
N LEU A 196 10.08 -2.51 -20.50
CA LEU A 196 8.88 -2.13 -21.23
C LEU A 196 8.85 -0.60 -21.38
N PRO A 197 8.66 -0.07 -22.60
CA PRO A 197 8.63 1.37 -22.88
C PRO A 197 7.25 1.96 -22.54
N PHE A 198 6.92 1.94 -21.25
CA PHE A 198 5.69 2.50 -20.72
C PHE A 198 6.00 3.59 -19.68
N GLY A 199 5.08 4.54 -19.52
CA GLY A 199 5.15 5.52 -18.44
C GLY A 199 5.04 4.89 -17.04
N TYR A 200 5.54 5.59 -16.03
CA TYR A 200 5.57 5.11 -14.63
C TYR A 200 4.19 4.71 -14.06
N LEU A 201 3.10 5.36 -14.50
CA LEU A 201 1.73 4.99 -14.10
C LEU A 201 1.33 3.60 -14.62
N ALA A 202 1.65 3.32 -15.87
CA ALA A 202 1.38 2.05 -16.53
C ALA A 202 2.27 0.94 -15.95
N LEU A 203 3.57 1.21 -15.76
CA LEU A 203 4.50 0.28 -15.12
C LEU A 203 4.02 -0.10 -13.71
N GLY A 204 3.69 0.90 -12.89
CA GLY A 204 3.15 0.65 -11.56
C GLY A 204 1.86 -0.18 -11.58
N LEU A 205 0.97 0.06 -12.55
CA LEU A 205 -0.32 -0.64 -12.65
C LEU A 205 -0.11 -2.10 -13.02
N LEU A 206 0.69 -2.36 -14.04
CA LEU A 206 0.98 -3.70 -14.52
C LEU A 206 1.73 -4.53 -13.46
N THR A 207 2.73 -3.92 -12.80
CA THR A 207 3.46 -4.56 -11.70
C THR A 207 2.52 -4.92 -10.54
N VAL A 208 1.64 -4.01 -10.13
CA VAL A 208 0.69 -4.29 -9.04
C VAL A 208 -0.38 -5.29 -9.45
N TRP A 209 -0.76 -5.35 -10.73
CA TRP A 209 -1.68 -6.37 -11.23
C TRP A 209 -1.10 -7.77 -11.04
N ILE A 210 0.14 -7.99 -11.49
CA ILE A 210 0.83 -9.27 -11.32
C ILE A 210 1.04 -9.55 -9.83
N TRP A 211 1.49 -8.56 -9.06
CA TRP A 211 1.64 -8.65 -7.60
C TRP A 211 0.36 -9.11 -6.91
N TYR A 212 -0.80 -8.57 -7.31
CA TYR A 212 -2.09 -8.96 -6.74
C TYR A 212 -2.47 -10.40 -7.07
N LEU A 213 -2.23 -10.86 -8.31
CA LEU A 213 -2.46 -12.26 -8.69
C LEU A 213 -1.54 -13.21 -7.90
N LEU A 214 -0.26 -12.88 -7.75
CA LEU A 214 0.69 -13.64 -6.93
C LEU A 214 0.23 -13.71 -5.48
N GLN A 215 -0.26 -12.59 -4.92
CA GLN A 215 -0.77 -12.53 -3.55
C GLN A 215 -1.97 -13.48 -3.36
N LEU A 216 -2.86 -13.55 -4.35
CA LEU A 216 -4.01 -14.47 -4.35
C LEU A 216 -3.57 -15.93 -4.39
N PHE A 217 -2.57 -16.29 -5.20
CA PHE A 217 -2.05 -17.66 -5.26
C PHE A 217 -1.47 -18.11 -3.93
N VAL A 218 -0.65 -17.27 -3.27
CA VAL A 218 -0.12 -17.60 -1.94
C VAL A 218 -1.26 -17.76 -0.94
N ARG A 219 -2.28 -16.88 -0.99
CA ARG A 219 -3.45 -17.00 -0.13
C ARG A 219 -4.20 -18.31 -0.35
N PHE A 220 -4.38 -18.74 -1.60
CA PHE A 220 -5.02 -20.03 -1.90
C PHE A 220 -4.20 -21.20 -1.36
N HIS A 221 -2.88 -21.18 -1.53
CA HIS A 221 -2.00 -22.21 -0.98
C HIS A 221 -2.04 -22.29 0.56
N LEU A 222 -2.22 -21.15 1.24
CA LEU A 222 -2.32 -21.09 2.69
C LEU A 222 -3.70 -21.50 3.24
N THR A 223 -4.73 -21.55 2.40
CA THR A 223 -6.09 -21.91 2.80
C THR A 223 -6.22 -23.43 2.90
N LYS A 224 -6.87 -23.93 3.96
CA LYS A 224 -7.08 -25.38 4.18
C LYS A 224 -8.23 -25.97 3.35
N GLU A 225 -9.09 -25.13 2.79
CA GLU A 225 -10.22 -25.53 1.96
C GLU A 225 -9.75 -25.90 0.55
N ASN A 226 -10.36 -26.94 -0.03
CA ASN A 226 -10.05 -27.37 -1.39
C ASN A 226 -10.42 -26.27 -2.39
N ILE A 227 -9.45 -25.88 -3.21
CA ILE A 227 -9.64 -24.89 -4.26
C ILE A 227 -10.51 -25.50 -5.36
N ILE A 228 -11.64 -24.85 -5.68
CA ILE A 228 -12.44 -25.20 -6.85
C ILE A 228 -11.75 -24.63 -8.10
N TRP A 229 -10.75 -25.36 -8.60
CA TRP A 229 -9.89 -24.94 -9.72
C TRP A 229 -10.67 -24.57 -10.98
N LYS A 230 -11.81 -25.23 -11.23
CA LYS A 230 -12.65 -24.96 -12.41
C LYS A 230 -13.13 -23.51 -12.50
N GLN A 231 -13.46 -22.87 -11.36
CA GLN A 231 -13.86 -21.46 -11.32
C GLN A 231 -12.65 -20.52 -11.34
N GLN A 232 -11.53 -20.94 -10.74
CA GLN A 232 -10.30 -20.14 -10.69
C GLN A 232 -9.63 -20.03 -12.06
N ILE A 233 -9.65 -21.09 -12.88
CA ILE A 233 -9.09 -21.07 -14.24
C ILE A 233 -9.81 -20.01 -15.09
N SER A 234 -11.14 -19.94 -15.04
CA SER A 234 -11.90 -18.91 -15.75
C SER A 234 -11.52 -17.50 -15.28
N PHE A 235 -11.37 -17.29 -13.97
CA PHE A 235 -10.92 -16.02 -13.42
C PHE A 235 -9.51 -15.64 -13.90
N LEU A 236 -8.57 -16.60 -13.93
CA LEU A 236 -7.20 -16.37 -14.38
C LEU A 236 -7.13 -16.10 -15.89
N LEU A 237 -7.89 -16.82 -16.70
CA LEU A 237 -7.97 -16.58 -18.14
C LEU A 237 -8.51 -15.19 -18.46
N ILE A 238 -9.58 -14.76 -17.77
CA ILE A 238 -10.12 -13.41 -17.95
C ILE A 238 -9.08 -12.36 -17.56
N ASN A 239 -8.39 -12.53 -16.43
CA ASN A 239 -7.32 -11.61 -16.02
C ASN A 239 -6.15 -11.58 -17.01
N LEU A 240 -5.76 -12.74 -17.56
CA LEU A 240 -4.70 -12.83 -18.55
C LEU A 240 -5.08 -12.09 -19.84
N ILE A 241 -6.30 -12.31 -20.34
CA ILE A 241 -6.82 -11.61 -21.52
C ILE A 241 -6.84 -10.11 -21.27
N LEU A 242 -7.40 -9.67 -20.14
CA LEU A 242 -7.44 -8.25 -19.77
C LEU A 242 -6.05 -7.64 -19.66
N TYR A 243 -5.09 -8.35 -19.03
CA TYR A 243 -3.71 -7.89 -18.90
C TYR A 243 -3.07 -7.69 -20.28
N ILE A 244 -3.22 -8.66 -21.18
CA ILE A 244 -2.72 -8.57 -22.56
C ILE A 244 -3.41 -7.43 -23.33
N SER A 245 -4.74 -7.30 -23.23
CA SER A 245 -5.48 -6.21 -23.87
C SER A 245 -5.01 -4.84 -23.39
N VAL A 246 -4.72 -4.69 -22.09
CA VAL A 246 -4.19 -3.45 -21.53
C VAL A 246 -2.79 -3.13 -22.08
N LEU A 247 -1.92 -4.13 -22.27
CA LEU A 247 -0.63 -3.92 -22.92
C LEU A 247 -0.75 -3.38 -24.36
N TYR A 248 -1.79 -3.77 -25.09
CA TYR A 248 -2.06 -3.24 -26.43
C TYR A 248 -2.64 -1.81 -26.42
N ILE A 249 -3.42 -1.46 -25.39
CA ILE A 249 -4.07 -0.14 -25.29
C ILE A 249 -3.09 0.92 -24.77
N ILE A 250 -2.18 0.55 -23.87
CA ILE A 250 -1.19 1.48 -23.33
C ILE A 250 -0.27 1.93 -24.47
N ARG A 251 -0.29 3.24 -24.73
CA ARG A 251 0.56 3.85 -25.74
C ARG A 251 2.02 3.73 -25.30
N TRP A 252 2.83 3.22 -26.21
CA TRP A 252 4.28 3.12 -26.08
C TRP A 252 4.85 4.54 -25.99
N VAL A 253 5.68 4.78 -24.96
CA VAL A 253 6.34 6.07 -24.68
C VAL A 253 7.81 5.98 -25.08
#